data_AF-A0A6V7LRY0-F1
#
_entry.id   AF-A0A6V7LRY0-F1
#
_cell.length_a   1.000
_cell.length_b   1.000
_cell.length_c   1.000
_cell.angle_alpha   90.00
_cell.angle_beta   90.00
_cell.angle_gamma   90.00
#
_symmetry.space_group_name_H-M   'P 1'
#
loop_
_entity.id
_entity.type
_entity.pdbx_description
1 polymer ?
#
loop_
_entity_poly.entity_id
_entity_poly.type
_entity_poly.pdbx_seq_one_letter_code
_entity_poly.pdbx_strand_id
1 'polypeptide(L)'
;VIISYPSCVTYFCFDNLLCGMNLTVVGQFRILQNEIRNLCPGDSDKSCDFDEEQVQMQFVYCVHKHQELISFVENIKELFRVVIVGFVVVLCFLICTEFYMLLL
;
A
#
# COMPACT_ATOMS: atom_id res chain seq x y z
N VAL A 1 20.11 -27.69 4.99
CA VAL A 1 20.45 -26.50 5.81
C VAL A 1 20.90 -25.31 4.96
N ILE A 2 21.91 -25.45 4.09
CA ILE A 2 22.49 -24.32 3.31
C ILE A 2 21.48 -23.64 2.36
N ILE A 3 20.52 -24.40 1.80
CA ILE A 3 19.48 -23.88 0.90
C ILE A 3 18.28 -23.26 1.66
N SER A 4 18.09 -23.63 2.94
CA SER A 4 16.94 -23.17 3.74
C SER A 4 17.10 -21.71 4.17
N TYR A 5 18.32 -21.31 4.55
CA TYR A 5 18.60 -19.94 4.98
C TYR A 5 18.25 -18.87 3.92
N PRO A 6 18.76 -18.93 2.66
CA PRO A 6 18.42 -17.93 1.66
C PRO A 6 16.93 -17.94 1.34
N SER A 7 16.29 -19.11 1.31
CA SER A 7 14.84 -19.25 1.05
C SER A 7 14.01 -18.52 2.11
N CYS A 8 14.31 -18.72 3.40
CA CYS A 8 13.63 -18.05 4.51
C CYS A 8 13.85 -16.54 4.49
N VAL A 9 15.07 -16.09 4.15
CA VAL A 9 15.39 -14.66 4.03
C VAL A 9 14.59 -14.03 2.88
N THR A 10 14.50 -14.68 1.71
CA THR A 10 13.69 -14.18 0.60
C THR A 10 12.21 -14.08 0.94
N TYR A 11 11.65 -15.06 1.66
CA TYR A 11 10.25 -15.01 2.09
C TYR A 11 10.00 -13.86 3.06
N PHE A 12 10.87 -13.71 4.08
CA PHE A 12 10.77 -12.61 5.02
C PHE A 12 10.89 -11.25 4.31
N CYS A 13 11.84 -11.09 3.38
CA CYS A 13 12.00 -9.85 2.62
C CYS A 13 10.75 -9.52 1.79
N PHE A 14 10.10 -10.52 1.19
CA PHE A 14 8.91 -10.30 0.37
C PHE A 14 7.73 -9.79 1.20
N ASP A 15 7.44 -10.41 2.35
CA ASP A 15 6.38 -9.96 3.26
C ASP A 15 6.65 -8.55 3.80
N ASN A 16 7.91 -8.24 4.13
CA ASN A 16 8.30 -6.90 4.58
C ASN A 16 8.18 -5.85 3.47
N LEU A 17 8.53 -6.19 2.23
CA LEU A 17 8.35 -5.30 1.08
C LEU A 17 6.86 -5.02 0.83
N LEU A 18 6.03 -6.06 0.85
CA LEU A 18 4.58 -5.93 0.69
C LEU A 18 3.98 -5.06 1.80
N CYS A 19 4.35 -5.31 3.05
CA CYS A 19 3.95 -4.48 4.20
C CYS A 19 4.40 -3.02 4.04
N GLY A 20 5.67 -2.82 3.66
CA GLY A 20 6.26 -1.50 3.45
C GLY A 20 5.51 -0.69 2.39
N MET A 21 5.23 -1.29 1.22
CA MET A 21 4.48 -0.59 0.17
C MET A 21 3.05 -0.27 0.60
N ASN A 22 2.35 -1.19 1.27
CA ASN A 22 1.01 -0.91 1.81
C ASN A 22 1.06 0.25 2.81
N LEU A 23 2.07 0.30 3.67
CA LEU A 23 2.26 1.39 4.62
C LEU A 23 2.56 2.71 3.91
N THR A 24 3.41 2.71 2.87
CA THR A 24 3.69 3.89 2.05
C THR A 24 2.42 4.41 1.37
N VAL A 25 1.61 3.52 0.80
CA VAL A 25 0.34 3.88 0.15
C VAL A 25 -0.63 4.52 1.15
N VAL A 26 -0.82 3.90 2.31
CA VAL A 26 -1.65 4.47 3.39
C VAL A 26 -1.09 5.82 3.84
N GLY A 27 0.24 5.95 3.97
CA GLY A 27 0.91 7.21 4.30
C GLY A 27 0.63 8.31 3.28
N GLN A 28 0.79 8.03 1.99
CA GLN A 28 0.49 8.98 0.91
C GLN A 28 -0.98 9.38 0.92
N PHE A 29 -1.89 8.44 1.16
CA PHE A 29 -3.32 8.73 1.27
C PHE A 29 -3.63 9.65 2.46
N ARG A 30 -2.99 9.44 3.62
CA ARG A 30 -3.17 10.30 4.80
C ARG A 30 -2.61 11.70 4.60
N ILE A 31 -1.45 11.83 3.93
CA ILE A 31 -0.88 13.15 3.59
C ILE A 31 -1.86 13.91 2.70
N LEU A 32 -2.38 13.24 1.68
CA LEU A 32 -3.36 13.81 0.76
C LEU A 32 -4.65 14.23 1.49
N GLN A 33 -5.18 13.39 2.38
CA GLN A 33 -6.34 13.72 3.21
C GLN A 33 -6.08 14.95 4.10
N ASN A 34 -4.87 15.09 4.63
CA ASN A 34 -4.49 16.23 5.45
C ASN A 34 -4.35 17.52 4.61
N GLU A 35 -3.81 17.44 3.40
CA GLU A 35 -3.77 18.56 2.45
C GLU A 35 -5.19 19.04 2.10
N ILE A 36 -6.11 18.12 1.77
CA ILE A 36 -7.53 18.46 1.50
C ILE A 36 -8.19 19.13 2.71
N ARG A 37 -7.99 18.57 3.90
CA ARG A 37 -8.59 19.11 5.13
C ARG A 37 -8.08 20.50 5.47
N ASN A 38 -6.79 20.78 5.21
CA ASN A 38 -6.23 22.11 5.40
C ASN A 38 -6.74 23.10 4.35
N LEU A 39 -7.17 22.62 3.19
CA LEU A 39 -7.76 23.43 2.11
C LEU A 39 -9.24 23.79 2.36
N CYS A 40 -9.97 22.95 3.09
CA CYS A 40 -11.35 23.22 3.53
C CYS A 40 -11.35 23.74 4.98
N PRO A 41 -11.27 25.06 5.22
CA PRO A 41 -11.49 25.60 6.55
C PRO A 41 -12.95 25.34 6.94
N GLY A 42 -13.18 24.36 7.81
CA GLY A 42 -14.46 24.22 8.49
C GLY A 42 -14.70 25.45 9.35
N ASP A 43 -15.74 26.23 9.00
CA ASP A 43 -16.54 27.04 9.93
C ASP A 43 -15.79 28.04 10.85
N SER A 44 -14.81 28.78 10.35
CA SER A 44 -14.20 29.86 11.15
C SER A 44 -13.99 31.15 10.37
N ASP A 45 -15.09 31.85 10.14
CA ASP A 45 -15.36 33.28 10.45
C ASP A 45 -14.19 34.28 10.41
N LYS A 46 -13.27 34.13 9.46
CA LYS A 46 -12.21 35.09 9.19
C LYS A 46 -12.20 35.35 7.70
N SER A 47 -12.27 36.63 7.35
CA SER A 47 -12.16 37.15 5.99
C SER A 47 -10.96 36.54 5.28
N CYS A 48 -11.19 35.46 4.55
CA CYS A 48 -10.19 34.92 3.68
C CYS A 48 -10.60 35.32 2.28
N ASP A 49 -9.86 36.30 1.77
CA ASP A 49 -9.65 36.58 0.36
C ASP A 49 -8.96 35.33 -0.25
N PHE A 50 -9.68 34.21 -0.29
CA PHE A 50 -9.24 33.02 -1.00
C PHE A 50 -9.62 33.24 -2.45
N ASP A 51 -8.60 33.47 -3.27
CA ASP A 51 -8.69 33.39 -4.71
C ASP A 51 -9.29 32.02 -5.07
N GLU A 52 -10.56 31.99 -5.51
CA GLU A 52 -11.30 30.76 -5.84
C GLU A 52 -10.51 29.89 -6.82
N GLU A 53 -9.72 30.51 -7.71
CA GLU A 53 -8.81 29.86 -8.63
C GLU A 53 -7.70 29.05 -7.93
N GLN A 54 -7.14 29.54 -6.82
CA GLN A 54 -6.11 28.81 -6.07
C GLN A 54 -6.66 27.57 -5.37
N VAL A 55 -7.86 27.68 -4.79
CA VAL A 55 -8.53 26.54 -4.13
C VAL A 55 -8.89 25.49 -5.18
N GLN A 56 -9.41 25.91 -6.34
CA GLN A 56 -9.73 25.02 -7.44
C GLN A 56 -8.46 24.32 -7.99
N MET A 57 -7.37 25.05 -8.21
CA MET A 57 -6.10 24.47 -8.68
C MET A 57 -5.51 23.46 -7.68
N GLN A 58 -5.51 23.78 -6.39
CA GLN A 58 -5.04 22.88 -5.33
C GLN A 58 -5.89 21.62 -5.25
N PHE A 59 -7.21 21.74 -5.40
CA PHE A 59 -8.11 20.58 -5.43
C PHE A 59 -7.86 19.68 -6.65
N VAL A 60 -7.69 20.27 -7.84
CA VAL A 60 -7.37 19.51 -9.08
C VAL A 60 -6.02 18.79 -8.95
N TYR A 61 -5.01 19.45 -8.39
CA TYR A 61 -3.72 18.84 -8.11
C TYR A 61 -3.85 17.64 -7.15
N CYS A 62 -4.67 17.80 -6.10
CA CYS A 62 -4.94 16.76 -5.13
C CYS A 62 -5.62 15.53 -5.78
N VAL A 63 -6.62 15.75 -6.64
CA VAL A 63 -7.28 14.69 -7.40
C VAL A 63 -6.30 13.98 -8.34
N HIS A 64 -5.44 14.73 -9.03
CA HIS A 64 -4.43 14.14 -9.92
C HIS A 64 -3.44 13.26 -9.15
N LYS A 65 -2.92 13.76 -8.02
CA LYS A 65 -2.03 13.00 -7.12
C LYS A 65 -2.72 11.75 -6.56
N HIS A 66 -4.03 11.83 -6.28
CA HIS A 66 -4.82 10.68 -5.88
C HIS A 66 -4.93 9.63 -6.99
N GLN A 67 -5.15 10.05 -8.23
CA GLN A 67 -5.24 9.15 -9.39
C GLN A 67 -3.90 8.48 -9.68
N GLU A 68 -2.78 9.20 -9.59
CA GLU A 68 -1.45 8.60 -9.72
C GLU A 68 -1.18 7.55 -8.63
N LEU A 69 -1.55 7.84 -7.38
CA LEU A 69 -1.41 6.89 -6.28
C LEU A 69 -2.25 5.62 -6.51
N ILE A 70 -3.48 5.77 -6.99
CA ILE A 70 -4.34 4.62 -7.33
C ILE A 70 -3.69 3.79 -8.45
N SER A 71 -3.20 4.43 -9.52
CA SER A 71 -2.53 3.75 -10.62
C SER A 71 -1.29 2.98 -10.17
N PHE A 72 -0.49 3.59 -9.29
CA PHE A 72 0.66 2.93 -8.67
C PHE A 72 0.27 1.70 -7.85
N VAL A 73 -0.78 1.82 -7.03
CA VAL A 73 -1.32 0.70 -6.24
C VAL A 73 -1.84 -0.42 -7.15
N GLU A 74 -2.54 -0.09 -8.23
CA GLU A 74 -3.07 -1.07 -9.18
C GLU A 74 -1.92 -1.85 -9.84
N ASN A 75 -0.85 -1.15 -10.25
CA ASN A 75 0.34 -1.78 -10.82
C ASN A 75 1.04 -2.72 -9.83
N ILE A 76 1.21 -2.30 -8.57
CA ILE A 76 1.75 -3.15 -7.51
C ILE A 76 0.83 -4.35 -7.28
N LYS A 77 -0.48 -4.12 -7.19
CA LYS A 77 -1.44 -5.19 -6.95
C LYS A 77 -1.35 -6.28 -8.00
N GLU A 78 -1.23 -5.94 -9.28
CA GLU A 78 -1.06 -6.95 -10.34
C GLU A 78 0.26 -7.73 -10.23
N LEU A 79 1.37 -7.04 -9.93
CA LEU A 79 2.66 -7.71 -9.70
C LEU A 79 2.60 -8.67 -8.50
N PHE A 80 2.02 -8.22 -7.39
CA PHE A 80 1.97 -8.99 -6.14
C PHE A 80 0.88 -10.05 -6.16
N ARG A 81 -0.16 -9.92 -6.97
CA ARG A 81 -1.23 -10.92 -7.10
C ARG A 81 -0.69 -12.29 -7.45
N VAL A 82 0.13 -12.38 -8.50
CA VAL A 82 0.71 -13.65 -8.94
C VAL A 82 1.63 -14.23 -7.87
N VAL A 83 2.43 -13.39 -7.23
CA VAL A 83 3.40 -13.83 -6.23
C VAL A 83 2.72 -14.32 -4.95
N ILE A 84 1.69 -13.62 -4.46
CA ILE A 84 0.90 -14.04 -3.29
C ILE A 84 0.22 -15.39 -3.55
N VAL A 85 -0.36 -15.59 -4.74
CA VAL A 85 -0.99 -16.87 -5.09
C VAL A 85 0.03 -18.00 -5.07
N GLY A 86 1.20 -17.79 -5.68
CA GLY A 86 2.29 -18.78 -5.64
C GLY A 86 2.73 -19.09 -4.20
N PHE A 87 2.85 -18.07 -3.36
CA PHE A 87 3.27 -18.22 -1.97
C PHE A 87 2.26 -19.00 -1.14
N VAL A 88 0.96 -18.70 -1.26
CA VAL A 88 -0.11 -19.44 -0.58
C VAL A 88 -0.08 -20.92 -0.95
N VAL A 89 0.09 -21.25 -2.23
CA VAL A 89 0.16 -22.64 -2.70
C VAL A 89 1.35 -23.37 -2.08
N VAL A 90 2.55 -22.75 -2.10
CA VAL A 90 3.76 -23.35 -1.53
C VAL A 90 3.62 -23.56 -0.01
N LEU A 91 3.06 -22.59 0.70
CA LEU A 91 2.80 -22.70 2.14
C LEU A 91 1.80 -23.82 2.45
N CYS A 92 0.72 -23.96 1.67
CA CYS A 92 -0.22 -25.07 1.83
C CYS A 92 0.47 -26.43 1.68
N PHE A 93 1.30 -26.61 0.65
CA PHE A 93 2.05 -27.86 0.47
C PHE A 93 3.02 -28.15 1.61
N LEU A 94 3.75 -27.13 2.09
CA LEU A 94 4.63 -27.23 3.25
C LEU A 94 3.85 -27.68 4.49
N ILE A 95 2.76 -26.99 4.83
CA ILE A 95 1.93 -27.32 6.00
C ILE A 95 1.37 -28.74 5.88
N CYS A 96 0.87 -29.14 4.72
CA CYS A 96 0.37 -30.50 4.50
C CYS A 96 1.45 -31.57 4.69
N THR A 97 2.67 -31.29 4.23
CA THR A 97 3.81 -32.22 4.34
C THR A 97 4.27 -32.35 5.79
N GLU A 98 4.42 -31.23 6.50
CA GLU A 98 4.78 -31.20 7.92
C GLU A 98 3.71 -31.90 8.77
N PHE A 99 2.43 -31.65 8.50
CA PHE A 99 1.33 -32.31 9.21
C PHE A 99 1.32 -33.84 8.98
N TYR A 100 1.60 -34.29 7.75
CA TYR A 100 1.74 -35.71 7.44
C TYR A 100 2.92 -36.36 8.20
N MET A 101 4.07 -35.68 8.24
CA MET A 101 5.25 -36.13 9.01
C MET A 101 5.01 -36.18 10.52
N LEU A 102 4.15 -35.33 11.07
CA LEU A 102 3.79 -35.34 12.50
C LEU A 102 2.76 -36.43 12.86
N LEU A 103 1.92 -36.83 11.91
CA LEU A 103 0.92 -37.88 12.09
C LEU A 103 1.47 -39.30 11.92
N LEU A 104 2.52 -39.45 11.10
CA LEU A 104 3.20 -40.72 10.82
C LEU A 104 4.26 -41.02 11.88
#